data_AF-A0A815QCK7-F1
#
_entry.id   AF-A0A815QCK7-F1
#
_cell.length_a   1.000
_cell.length_b   1.000
_cell.length_c   1.000
_cell.angle_alpha   90.00
_cell.angle_beta   90.00
_cell.angle_gamma   90.00
#
_symmetry.space_group_name_H-M   'P 1'
#
loop_
_entity.id
_entity.type
_entity.pdbx_description
1 polymer ?
#
loop_
_entity_poly.entity_id
_entity_poly.type
_entity_poly.pdbx_seq_one_letter_code
_entity_poly.pdbx_strand_id
1 'polypeptide(L)'
;MIAMRGNGYYSKNTVGAKLIIDIAGDFVMNALSTMNLSGWDTSFSIADFGAADGGTSLDLMRRIVKTIRAADMKKAITITYTDLPQNDFSALFHHLHHEDHIIPLGREPNVYTFASGTTFYRQIFPDNTLSLGFSATAMHWLSERPSLIADHVHVTGANQHERELFRRQANIDWETILLARARELVSGGILILANFCIDDQGRYLGASGDSINMFDWFTKHWRKLMNDGIINESEYHRGTFQQYYRTINEFTALFHDENSLVRRTGLVLKQVSTHVTKCPYAAQFREHGDATAFAKAYIPTLRSWSESTFLNALDLKRTSAERQTIIDRFYQAMENDVTIAPKDYSMDYVHCFLTIVKQ
;
A
#
# COMPACT_ATOMS: atom_id res chain seq x y z
N MET A 1 2.05 -1.98 16.02
CA MET A 1 1.22 -0.99 15.29
C MET A 1 1.92 -0.69 13.97
N ILE A 2 1.19 -0.63 12.86
CA ILE A 2 1.78 -0.39 11.54
C ILE A 2 1.89 1.13 11.36
N ALA A 3 3.10 1.62 11.11
CA ALA A 3 3.35 3.00 10.70
C ALA A 3 4.60 3.01 9.81
N MET A 4 4.59 3.89 8.80
CA MET A 4 5.77 4.12 7.97
C MET A 4 6.81 4.95 8.74
N ARG A 5 8.06 4.87 8.32
CA ARG A 5 9.11 5.75 8.86
C ARG A 5 8.83 7.21 8.46
N GLY A 6 8.86 8.13 9.43
CA GLY A 6 8.55 9.55 9.21
C GLY A 6 9.58 10.34 8.39
N ASN A 7 9.41 11.65 8.31
CA ASN A 7 10.27 12.60 7.56
C ASN A 7 10.30 12.38 6.04
N GLY A 8 9.18 11.93 5.46
CA GLY A 8 9.07 11.63 4.03
C GLY A 8 9.94 10.45 3.56
N TYR A 9 10.37 9.59 4.50
CA TYR A 9 11.27 8.48 4.19
C TYR A 9 10.62 7.49 3.23
N TYR A 10 9.30 7.28 3.32
CA TYR A 10 8.60 6.37 2.42
C TYR A 10 8.67 6.83 0.96
N SER A 11 8.25 8.07 0.67
CA SER A 11 8.29 8.61 -0.70
C SER A 11 9.71 8.69 -1.27
N LYS A 12 10.71 9.00 -0.45
CA LYS A 12 12.12 9.07 -0.88
C LYS A 12 12.72 7.72 -1.26
N ASN A 13 12.20 6.62 -0.70
CA ASN A 13 12.84 5.29 -0.81
C ASN A 13 11.96 4.24 -1.51
N THR A 14 10.80 4.61 -2.06
CA THR A 14 9.85 3.63 -2.62
C THR A 14 9.47 3.95 -4.06
N VAL A 15 10.46 3.93 -4.96
CA VAL A 15 10.27 4.20 -6.41
C VAL A 15 9.23 3.25 -7.02
N GLY A 16 9.23 1.98 -6.64
CA GLY A 16 8.26 1.03 -7.18
C GLY A 16 6.80 1.33 -6.79
N ALA A 17 6.54 1.90 -5.62
CA ALA A 17 5.19 2.34 -5.24
C ALA A 17 4.72 3.50 -6.15
N LYS A 18 5.61 4.45 -6.47
CA LYS A 18 5.33 5.52 -7.43
C LYS A 18 5.02 4.98 -8.82
N LEU A 19 5.81 4.03 -9.33
CA LEU A 19 5.57 3.40 -10.63
C LEU A 19 4.19 2.71 -10.69
N ILE A 20 3.80 2.03 -9.62
CA ILE A 20 2.47 1.40 -9.53
C ILE A 20 1.35 2.43 -9.51
N ILE A 21 1.52 3.53 -8.77
CA ILE A 21 0.54 4.62 -8.75
C ILE A 21 0.44 5.29 -10.12
N ASP A 22 1.55 5.45 -10.84
CA ASP A 22 1.54 6.02 -12.19
C ASP A 22 0.75 5.14 -13.17
N ILE A 23 0.93 3.81 -13.10
CA ILE A 23 0.13 2.82 -13.85
C ILE A 23 -1.34 2.89 -13.43
N ALA A 24 -1.63 2.91 -12.12
CA ALA A 24 -2.99 3.04 -11.59
C ALA A 24 -3.65 4.36 -12.05
N GLY A 25 -2.84 5.40 -12.25
CA GLY A 25 -3.29 6.69 -12.75
C GLY A 25 -3.98 6.60 -14.10
N ASP A 26 -3.60 5.67 -14.96
CA ASP A 26 -4.27 5.48 -16.26
C ASP A 26 -5.68 4.89 -16.08
N PHE A 27 -5.87 4.00 -15.11
CA PHE A 27 -7.21 3.52 -14.72
C PHE A 27 -8.06 4.65 -14.15
N VAL A 28 -7.46 5.53 -13.34
CA VAL A 28 -8.16 6.73 -12.82
C VAL A 28 -8.56 7.67 -13.95
N MET A 29 -7.67 7.98 -14.89
CA MET A 29 -7.98 8.88 -16.00
C MET A 29 -9.06 8.30 -16.92
N ASN A 30 -8.99 7.00 -17.21
CA ASN A 30 -10.02 6.29 -17.97
C ASN A 30 -11.37 6.36 -17.24
N ALA A 31 -11.40 6.10 -15.94
CA ALA A 31 -12.62 6.16 -15.14
C ALA A 31 -13.23 7.57 -15.12
N LEU A 32 -12.42 8.62 -14.91
CA LEU A 32 -12.87 10.01 -14.94
C LEU A 32 -13.48 10.40 -16.29
N SER A 33 -12.97 9.86 -17.41
CA SER A 33 -13.52 10.12 -18.75
C SER A 33 -14.96 9.62 -18.95
N THR A 34 -15.40 8.67 -18.11
CA THR A 34 -16.76 8.11 -18.13
C THR A 34 -17.72 8.84 -17.19
N MET A 35 -17.22 9.71 -16.31
CA MET A 35 -18.03 10.46 -15.35
C MET A 35 -18.56 11.76 -15.97
N ASN A 36 -19.79 12.14 -15.64
CA ASN A 36 -20.31 13.47 -15.93
C ASN A 36 -19.75 14.50 -14.95
N LEU A 37 -18.48 14.90 -15.10
CA LEU A 37 -17.77 15.78 -14.17
C LEU A 37 -18.43 17.15 -13.97
N SER A 38 -19.13 17.65 -15.00
CA SER A 38 -19.86 18.93 -14.96
C SER A 38 -21.22 18.84 -14.26
N GLY A 39 -21.88 17.68 -14.30
CA GLY A 39 -23.28 17.54 -13.87
C GLY A 39 -23.52 17.44 -12.36
N TRP A 40 -22.49 17.67 -11.54
CA TRP A 40 -22.58 17.54 -10.09
C TRP A 40 -22.76 18.92 -9.48
N ASP A 41 -23.90 19.17 -8.85
CA ASP A 41 -24.22 20.46 -8.24
C ASP A 41 -23.33 20.78 -7.01
N THR A 42 -22.59 19.79 -6.51
CA THR A 42 -21.71 19.88 -5.33
C THR A 42 -20.23 19.81 -5.71
N SER A 43 -19.35 19.96 -4.71
CA SER A 43 -17.90 19.76 -4.86
C SER A 43 -17.55 18.34 -5.31
N PHE A 44 -16.50 18.19 -6.11
CA PHE A 44 -15.94 16.88 -6.44
C PHE A 44 -15.02 16.42 -5.29
N SER A 45 -15.36 15.31 -4.62
CA SER A 45 -14.61 14.80 -3.47
C SER A 45 -13.74 13.60 -3.83
N ILE A 46 -12.47 13.67 -3.46
CA ILE A 46 -11.45 12.66 -3.73
C ILE A 46 -10.91 12.15 -2.40
N ALA A 47 -10.73 10.83 -2.29
CA ALA A 47 -10.05 10.20 -1.17
C ALA A 47 -8.83 9.42 -1.63
N ASP A 48 -7.72 9.55 -0.90
CA ASP A 48 -6.55 8.68 -0.98
C ASP A 48 -6.50 7.79 0.27
N PHE A 49 -6.79 6.50 0.11
CA PHE A 49 -6.84 5.53 1.20
C PHE A 49 -5.50 4.83 1.38
N GLY A 50 -4.81 5.16 2.48
CA GLY A 50 -3.45 4.71 2.77
C GLY A 50 -2.40 5.58 2.11
N ALA A 51 -2.51 6.89 2.32
CA ALA A 51 -1.68 7.89 1.64
C ALA A 51 -0.21 7.91 2.09
N ALA A 52 0.12 7.33 3.25
CA ALA A 52 1.40 7.52 3.92
C ALA A 52 1.77 9.02 4.02
N ASP A 53 2.94 9.41 3.53
CA ASP A 53 3.38 10.80 3.47
C ASP A 53 2.84 11.58 2.23
N GLY A 54 1.98 10.97 1.42
CA GLY A 54 1.32 11.57 0.24
C GLY A 54 2.21 11.92 -0.95
N GLY A 55 3.54 11.79 -0.83
CA GLY A 55 4.46 12.20 -1.90
C GLY A 55 4.31 11.34 -3.17
N THR A 56 4.10 10.03 -3.00
CA THR A 56 3.96 9.10 -4.14
C THR A 56 2.67 9.29 -4.95
N SER A 57 1.59 9.78 -4.35
CA SER A 57 0.29 10.00 -5.01
C SER A 57 0.08 11.43 -5.51
N LEU A 58 0.98 12.36 -5.16
CA LEU A 58 0.81 13.79 -5.43
C LEU A 58 0.64 14.11 -6.92
N ASP A 59 1.43 13.49 -7.80
CA ASP A 59 1.32 13.67 -9.26
C ASP A 59 -0.01 13.19 -9.81
N LEU A 60 -0.53 12.08 -9.30
CA LEU A 60 -1.84 11.56 -9.66
C LEU A 60 -2.93 12.55 -9.24
N MET A 61 -2.86 13.07 -8.02
CA MET A 61 -3.83 14.06 -7.52
C MET A 61 -3.84 15.32 -8.39
N ARG A 62 -2.68 15.80 -8.85
CA ARG A 62 -2.60 16.89 -9.83
C ARG A 62 -3.26 16.56 -11.16
N ARG A 63 -2.99 15.36 -11.71
CA ARG A 63 -3.62 14.89 -12.97
C ARG A 63 -5.14 14.87 -12.83
N ILE A 64 -5.66 14.40 -11.70
CA ILE A 64 -7.09 14.38 -11.40
C ILE A 64 -7.66 15.80 -11.34
N VAL A 65 -7.05 16.70 -10.56
CA VAL A 65 -7.49 18.10 -10.46
C VAL A 65 -7.51 18.78 -11.82
N LYS A 66 -6.45 18.62 -12.63
CA LYS A 66 -6.37 19.19 -13.98
C LYS A 66 -7.49 18.66 -14.88
N THR A 67 -7.79 17.36 -14.79
CA THR A 67 -8.87 16.74 -15.58
C THR A 67 -10.24 17.28 -15.19
N ILE A 68 -10.51 17.42 -13.90
CA ILE A 68 -11.78 18.00 -13.41
C ILE A 68 -11.89 19.47 -13.83
N ARG A 69 -10.81 20.25 -13.71
CA ARG A 69 -10.76 21.67 -14.12
C ARG A 69 -11.00 21.88 -15.62
N ALA A 70 -10.54 20.94 -16.45
CA ALA A 70 -10.78 20.99 -17.89
C ALA A 70 -12.27 20.81 -18.22
N ALA A 71 -13.02 20.06 -17.41
CA ALA A 71 -14.46 19.89 -17.57
C ALA A 71 -15.26 21.02 -16.92
N ASP A 72 -14.84 21.51 -15.74
CA ASP A 72 -15.44 22.63 -15.03
C ASP A 72 -14.37 23.42 -14.26
N MET A 73 -14.04 24.60 -14.79
CA MET A 73 -13.02 25.50 -14.26
C MET A 73 -13.31 25.97 -12.83
N LYS A 74 -14.58 26.05 -12.42
CA LYS A 74 -14.99 26.61 -11.12
C LYS A 74 -15.31 25.55 -10.07
N LYS A 75 -15.31 24.26 -10.42
CA LYS A 75 -15.67 23.15 -9.53
C LYS A 75 -14.89 23.22 -8.20
N ALA A 76 -15.56 23.21 -7.06
CA ALA A 76 -14.83 23.01 -5.79
C ALA A 76 -14.32 21.55 -5.74
N ILE A 77 -13.04 21.35 -5.39
CA ILE A 77 -12.46 20.00 -5.26
C ILE A 77 -11.99 19.80 -3.83
N THR A 78 -12.37 18.69 -3.21
CA THR A 78 -11.83 18.28 -1.91
C THR A 78 -10.96 17.05 -2.10
N ILE A 79 -9.79 17.02 -1.46
CA ILE A 79 -8.87 15.89 -1.48
C ILE A 79 -8.58 15.52 -0.04
N THR A 80 -9.00 14.33 0.37
CA THR A 80 -8.78 13.83 1.72
C THR A 80 -7.79 12.68 1.67
N TYR A 81 -6.61 12.90 2.24
CA TYR A 81 -5.60 11.87 2.43
C TYR A 81 -5.89 11.15 3.74
N THR A 82 -5.99 9.83 3.71
CA THR A 82 -6.36 9.03 4.88
C THR A 82 -5.27 8.02 5.18
N ASP A 83 -4.94 7.88 6.46
CA ASP A 83 -4.00 6.88 6.96
C ASP A 83 -4.29 6.60 8.44
N LEU A 84 -3.48 5.76 9.09
CA LEU A 84 -3.60 5.49 10.52
C LEU A 84 -3.22 6.73 11.36
N PRO A 85 -3.70 6.84 12.62
CA PRO A 85 -3.42 8.00 13.48
C PRO A 85 -1.93 8.29 13.70
N GLN A 86 -1.08 7.27 13.58
CA GLN A 86 0.36 7.36 13.81
C GLN A 86 1.14 7.82 12.57
N ASN A 87 0.47 8.03 11.43
CA ASN A 87 1.11 8.50 10.21
C ASN A 87 1.68 9.92 10.38
N ASP A 88 2.73 10.22 9.63
CA ASP A 88 3.37 11.53 9.60
C ASP A 88 2.60 12.49 8.67
N PHE A 89 1.47 12.99 9.16
CA PHE A 89 0.68 13.98 8.43
C PHE A 89 1.41 15.33 8.27
N SER A 90 2.43 15.61 9.08
CA SER A 90 3.28 16.80 8.88
C SER A 90 4.06 16.70 7.58
N ALA A 91 4.67 15.54 7.29
CA ALA A 91 5.34 15.29 6.01
C ALA A 91 4.36 15.41 4.83
N LEU A 92 3.15 14.88 4.97
CA LEU A 92 2.08 15.08 3.99
C LEU A 92 1.82 16.56 3.71
N PHE A 93 1.57 17.36 4.74
CA PHE A 93 1.31 18.79 4.55
C PHE A 93 2.51 19.53 4.00
N HIS A 94 3.74 19.10 4.31
CA HIS A 94 4.92 19.66 3.67
C HIS A 94 4.93 19.42 2.16
N HIS A 95 4.65 18.19 1.69
CA HIS A 95 4.54 17.90 0.26
C HIS A 95 3.41 18.70 -0.41
N LEU A 96 2.28 18.91 0.28
CA LEU A 96 1.13 19.63 -0.28
C LEU A 96 1.34 21.14 -0.39
N HIS A 97 2.13 21.75 0.50
CA HIS A 97 2.28 23.20 0.60
C HIS A 97 3.64 23.74 0.13
N HIS A 98 4.61 22.87 -0.16
CA HIS A 98 5.94 23.26 -0.61
C HIS A 98 6.33 22.52 -1.88
N GLU A 99 6.39 23.27 -2.97
CA GLU A 99 7.03 22.85 -4.21
C GLU A 99 7.67 24.04 -4.90
N ASP A 100 8.78 23.76 -5.56
CA ASP A 100 9.46 24.71 -6.42
C ASP A 100 8.86 24.65 -7.83
N HIS A 101 8.77 25.80 -8.49
CA HIS A 101 8.41 25.95 -9.91
C HIS A 101 6.95 25.71 -10.32
N ILE A 102 6.08 25.17 -9.46
CA ILE A 102 4.63 25.08 -9.70
C ILE A 102 3.82 25.47 -8.46
N ILE A 103 2.53 25.81 -8.64
CA ILE A 103 1.63 26.08 -7.51
C ILE A 103 1.44 24.76 -6.73
N PRO A 104 1.77 24.73 -5.43
CA PRO A 104 1.54 23.54 -4.61
C PRO A 104 0.05 23.20 -4.56
N LEU A 105 -0.29 21.91 -4.52
CA LEU A 105 -1.69 21.45 -4.54
C LEU A 105 -2.52 22.03 -3.39
N GLY A 106 -1.93 22.19 -2.21
CA GLY A 106 -2.57 22.81 -1.04
C GLY A 106 -2.72 24.34 -1.14
N ARG A 107 -2.26 24.96 -2.23
CA ARG A 107 -2.43 26.40 -2.55
C ARG A 107 -3.18 26.62 -3.87
N GLU A 108 -3.62 25.56 -4.53
CA GLU A 108 -4.39 25.63 -5.77
C GLU A 108 -5.79 26.22 -5.49
N PRO A 109 -6.25 27.25 -6.22
CA PRO A 109 -7.56 27.85 -6.01
C PRO A 109 -8.72 26.84 -6.13
N ASN A 110 -9.67 26.94 -5.20
CA ASN A 110 -10.84 26.05 -5.09
C ASN A 110 -10.48 24.55 -4.96
N VAL A 111 -9.28 24.23 -4.48
CA VAL A 111 -8.86 22.90 -4.04
C VAL A 111 -8.64 22.94 -2.53
N TYR A 112 -9.27 22.01 -1.82
CA TYR A 112 -9.21 21.93 -0.36
C TYR A 112 -8.64 20.57 0.04
N THR A 113 -7.51 20.57 0.74
CA THR A 113 -6.84 19.35 1.18
C THR A 113 -7.11 19.08 2.65
N PHE A 114 -7.45 17.84 2.97
CA PHE A 114 -7.71 17.35 4.33
C PHE A 114 -6.86 16.12 4.63
N ALA A 115 -6.68 15.84 5.91
CA ALA A 115 -6.11 14.60 6.41
C ALA A 115 -7.09 13.92 7.37
N SER A 116 -7.16 12.59 7.33
CA SER A 116 -7.91 11.79 8.30
C SER A 116 -7.04 10.67 8.85
N GLY A 117 -6.89 10.64 10.17
CA GLY A 117 -6.26 9.52 10.90
C GLY A 117 -7.21 8.34 11.12
N THR A 118 -8.28 8.20 10.34
CA THR A 118 -9.28 7.13 10.51
C THR A 118 -8.93 5.94 9.64
N THR A 119 -8.93 4.74 10.22
CA THR A 119 -8.71 3.50 9.46
C THR A 119 -9.75 3.30 8.35
N PHE A 120 -9.31 2.84 7.18
CA PHE A 120 -10.19 2.47 6.07
C PHE A 120 -11.10 1.25 6.39
N TYR A 121 -10.89 0.56 7.52
CA TYR A 121 -11.81 -0.44 8.06
C TYR A 121 -13.08 0.15 8.69
N ARG A 122 -13.20 1.47 8.70
CA ARG A 122 -14.39 2.19 9.12
C ARG A 122 -14.86 3.10 8.01
N GLN A 123 -16.09 3.58 8.15
CA GLN A 123 -16.56 4.71 7.38
C GLN A 123 -15.82 5.98 7.85
N ILE A 124 -15.27 6.72 6.90
CA ILE A 124 -14.49 7.96 7.06
C ILE A 124 -15.31 9.17 6.59
N PHE A 125 -16.09 9.01 5.53
CA PHE A 125 -16.91 10.08 4.95
C PHE A 125 -18.39 9.91 5.28
N PRO A 126 -19.18 10.98 5.38
CA PRO A 126 -20.63 10.88 5.43
C PRO A 126 -21.21 10.15 4.21
N ASP A 127 -22.41 9.60 4.37
CA ASP A 127 -23.09 8.87 3.30
C ASP A 127 -23.25 9.74 2.04
N ASN A 128 -22.91 9.20 0.87
CA ASN A 128 -23.04 9.83 -0.44
C ASN A 128 -22.33 11.20 -0.56
N THR A 129 -21.07 11.27 -0.14
CA THR A 129 -20.26 12.50 -0.27
C THR A 129 -18.97 12.31 -1.06
N LEU A 130 -18.54 11.07 -1.31
CA LEU A 130 -17.29 10.76 -2.02
C LEU A 130 -17.55 10.56 -3.52
N SER A 131 -16.84 11.30 -4.37
CA SER A 131 -16.91 11.17 -5.84
C SER A 131 -15.96 10.09 -6.37
N LEU A 132 -14.71 10.12 -5.88
CA LEU A 132 -13.63 9.23 -6.31
C LEU A 132 -12.83 8.75 -5.10
N GLY A 133 -12.81 7.45 -4.87
CA GLY A 133 -11.87 6.80 -3.96
C GLY A 133 -10.67 6.24 -4.74
N PHE A 134 -9.48 6.43 -4.21
CA PHE A 134 -8.25 5.82 -4.69
C PHE A 134 -7.53 5.11 -3.53
N SER A 135 -6.90 3.97 -3.80
CA SER A 135 -5.99 3.33 -2.86
C SER A 135 -4.91 2.58 -3.62
N ALA A 136 -3.66 2.73 -3.20
CA ALA A 136 -2.56 1.94 -3.72
C ALA A 136 -1.72 1.37 -2.59
N THR A 137 -1.40 0.07 -2.66
CA THR A 137 -0.45 -0.58 -1.74
C THR A 137 -0.82 -0.41 -0.25
N ALA A 138 -2.10 -0.49 0.09
CA ALA A 138 -2.58 -0.27 1.46
C ALA A 138 -3.53 -1.37 1.98
N MET A 139 -4.53 -1.78 1.22
CA MET A 139 -5.61 -2.69 1.67
C MET A 139 -5.21 -4.18 1.78
N HIS A 140 -3.92 -4.49 1.69
CA HIS A 140 -3.35 -5.81 2.03
C HIS A 140 -2.93 -5.91 3.50
N TRP A 141 -2.77 -4.77 4.19
CA TRP A 141 -2.52 -4.74 5.64
C TRP A 141 -3.79 -5.04 6.40
N LEU A 142 -3.85 -6.15 7.15
CA LEU A 142 -5.04 -6.59 7.87
C LEU A 142 -5.41 -5.66 9.04
N SER A 143 -6.67 -5.63 9.45
CA SER A 143 -7.14 -4.84 10.60
C SER A 143 -6.60 -5.37 11.93
N GLU A 144 -6.39 -6.68 12.01
CA GLU A 144 -5.75 -7.36 13.12
C GLU A 144 -4.81 -8.46 12.62
N ARG A 145 -3.91 -8.92 13.50
CA ARG A 145 -3.03 -10.05 13.23
C ARG A 145 -3.66 -11.32 13.83
N PRO A 146 -4.21 -12.24 13.00
CA PRO A 146 -5.03 -13.34 13.49
C PRO A 146 -4.22 -14.50 14.09
N SER A 147 -2.93 -14.62 13.75
CA SER A 147 -2.02 -15.59 14.37
C SER A 147 -0.58 -15.07 14.34
N LEU A 148 0.27 -15.65 15.19
CA LEU A 148 1.73 -15.56 15.07
C LEU A 148 2.20 -16.78 14.29
N ILE A 149 2.96 -16.55 13.21
CA ILE A 149 3.41 -17.63 12.34
C ILE A 149 4.59 -18.33 12.99
N ALA A 150 4.52 -19.66 13.07
CA ALA A 150 5.51 -20.48 13.77
C ALA A 150 6.88 -20.43 13.07
N ASP A 151 6.90 -20.63 11.75
CA ASP A 151 8.15 -20.89 11.02
C ASP A 151 8.51 -19.88 9.92
N HIS A 152 7.78 -18.78 9.85
CA HIS A 152 7.97 -17.78 8.82
C HIS A 152 7.53 -16.40 9.31
N VAL A 153 7.96 -15.32 8.65
CA VAL A 153 7.53 -13.96 9.03
C VAL A 153 6.27 -13.51 8.29
N HIS A 154 5.88 -14.18 7.20
CA HIS A 154 4.74 -13.80 6.36
C HIS A 154 3.85 -15.00 6.01
N VAL A 155 2.55 -14.76 5.81
CA VAL A 155 1.52 -15.80 5.59
C VAL A 155 1.79 -16.69 4.37
N THR A 156 2.52 -16.20 3.36
CA THR A 156 2.90 -16.97 2.17
C THR A 156 3.75 -18.20 2.50
N GLY A 157 4.53 -18.15 3.59
CA GLY A 157 5.33 -19.28 4.09
C GLY A 157 4.73 -19.96 5.34
N ALA A 158 3.52 -19.60 5.75
CA ALA A 158 2.87 -20.17 6.94
C ALA A 158 2.32 -21.58 6.69
N ASN A 159 1.93 -22.32 7.74
CA ASN A 159 1.25 -23.61 7.56
C ASN A 159 -0.22 -23.44 7.12
N GLN A 160 -0.90 -24.54 6.76
CA GLN A 160 -2.28 -24.47 6.26
C GLN A 160 -3.27 -23.84 7.26
N HIS A 161 -3.14 -24.18 8.54
CA HIS A 161 -4.03 -23.65 9.58
C HIS A 161 -3.85 -22.15 9.75
N GLU A 162 -2.61 -21.67 9.84
CA GLU A 162 -2.27 -20.25 9.92
C GLU A 162 -2.74 -19.49 8.68
N ARG A 163 -2.49 -20.01 7.47
CA ARG A 163 -2.97 -19.40 6.22
C ARG A 163 -4.48 -19.21 6.21
N GLU A 164 -5.23 -20.19 6.71
CA GLU A 164 -6.68 -20.10 6.79
C GLU A 164 -7.17 -19.02 7.76
N LEU A 165 -6.49 -18.84 8.90
CA LEU A 165 -6.80 -17.75 9.84
C LEU A 165 -6.60 -16.37 9.21
N PHE A 166 -5.48 -16.18 8.51
CA PHE A 166 -5.20 -14.95 7.77
C PHE A 166 -6.20 -14.70 6.63
N ARG A 167 -6.56 -15.75 5.87
CA ARG A 167 -7.56 -15.66 4.80
C ARG A 167 -8.94 -15.24 5.34
N ARG A 168 -9.38 -15.80 6.46
CA ARG A 168 -10.64 -15.42 7.11
C ARG A 168 -10.64 -13.96 7.51
N GLN A 169 -9.58 -13.49 8.17
CA GLN A 169 -9.46 -12.08 8.53
C GLN A 169 -9.47 -11.18 7.30
N ALA A 170 -8.73 -11.55 6.26
CA ALA A 170 -8.71 -10.82 5.00
C ALA A 170 -10.10 -10.73 4.34
N ASN A 171 -10.93 -11.77 4.41
CA ASN A 171 -12.28 -11.72 3.84
C ASN A 171 -13.20 -10.79 4.63
N ILE A 172 -13.16 -10.85 5.96
CA ILE A 172 -13.91 -9.93 6.85
C ILE A 172 -13.51 -8.48 6.57
N ASP A 173 -12.20 -8.23 6.51
CA ASP A 173 -11.61 -6.93 6.23
C ASP A 173 -12.04 -6.38 4.87
N TRP A 174 -12.06 -7.24 3.84
CA TRP A 174 -12.43 -6.85 2.48
C TRP A 174 -13.91 -6.48 2.37
N GLU A 175 -14.79 -7.30 2.93
CA GLU A 175 -16.22 -6.99 2.99
C GLU A 175 -16.47 -5.68 3.76
N THR A 176 -15.81 -5.51 4.91
CA THR A 176 -15.92 -4.30 5.74
C THR A 176 -15.50 -3.05 4.97
N ILE A 177 -14.37 -3.10 4.27
CA ILE A 177 -13.89 -2.01 3.42
C ILE A 177 -14.95 -1.68 2.37
N LEU A 178 -15.41 -2.67 1.59
CA LEU A 178 -16.34 -2.44 0.49
C LEU A 178 -17.68 -1.87 0.98
N LEU A 179 -18.23 -2.38 2.09
CA LEU A 179 -19.47 -1.86 2.67
C LEU A 179 -19.32 -0.41 3.15
N ALA A 180 -18.19 -0.06 3.76
CA ALA A 180 -17.93 1.33 4.16
C ALA A 180 -17.79 2.24 2.93
N ARG A 181 -17.00 1.85 1.91
CA ARG A 181 -16.85 2.64 0.68
C ARG A 181 -18.17 2.80 -0.07
N ALA A 182 -19.01 1.75 -0.07
CA ALA A 182 -20.32 1.81 -0.70
C ALA A 182 -21.22 2.89 -0.08
N ARG A 183 -21.18 3.07 1.24
CA ARG A 183 -21.95 4.12 1.91
C ARG A 183 -21.45 5.52 1.56
N GLU A 184 -20.14 5.69 1.50
CA GLU A 184 -19.47 6.98 1.27
C GLU A 184 -19.64 7.48 -0.16
N LEU A 185 -19.51 6.59 -1.14
CA LEU A 185 -19.60 6.95 -2.56
C LEU A 185 -20.99 7.49 -2.90
N VAL A 186 -21.05 8.51 -3.74
CA VAL A 186 -22.31 8.91 -4.40
C VAL A 186 -22.71 7.90 -5.48
N SER A 187 -23.96 7.95 -5.96
CA SER A 187 -24.34 7.25 -7.20
C SER A 187 -23.49 7.76 -8.37
N GLY A 188 -22.95 6.85 -9.18
CA GLY A 188 -21.97 7.11 -10.22
C GLY A 188 -20.53 7.33 -9.71
N GLY A 189 -20.31 7.30 -8.39
CA GLY A 189 -18.99 7.42 -7.79
C GLY A 189 -18.11 6.21 -8.08
N ILE A 190 -16.79 6.42 -8.11
CA ILE A 190 -15.82 5.40 -8.53
C ILE A 190 -14.81 5.13 -7.42
N LEU A 191 -14.41 3.86 -7.27
CA LEU A 191 -13.31 3.40 -6.44
C LEU A 191 -12.27 2.70 -7.32
N ILE A 192 -11.05 3.22 -7.35
CA ILE A 192 -9.91 2.65 -8.05
C ILE A 192 -8.90 2.12 -7.04
N LEU A 193 -8.53 0.85 -7.16
CA LEU A 193 -7.64 0.18 -6.21
C LEU A 193 -6.48 -0.47 -6.96
N ALA A 194 -5.27 -0.32 -6.43
CA ALA A 194 -4.08 -1.07 -6.84
C ALA A 194 -3.49 -1.74 -5.61
N ASN A 195 -3.78 -3.02 -5.37
CA ASN A 195 -3.38 -3.70 -4.15
C ASN A 195 -2.50 -4.92 -4.43
N PHE A 196 -1.56 -5.23 -3.53
CA PHE A 196 -0.76 -6.45 -3.67
C PHE A 196 -1.65 -7.70 -3.73
N CYS A 197 -1.28 -8.62 -4.60
CA CYS A 197 -2.03 -9.84 -4.84
C CYS A 197 -1.12 -11.05 -5.07
N ILE A 198 -1.75 -12.22 -5.11
CA ILE A 198 -1.20 -13.41 -5.76
C ILE A 198 -1.88 -13.50 -7.13
N ASP A 199 -1.10 -13.47 -8.21
CA ASP A 199 -1.64 -13.57 -9.56
C ASP A 199 -1.95 -15.02 -9.99
N ASP A 200 -2.42 -15.19 -11.21
CA ASP A 200 -2.76 -16.48 -11.81
C ASP A 200 -1.58 -17.45 -11.94
N GLN A 201 -0.35 -16.91 -12.01
CA GLN A 201 0.90 -17.67 -12.03
C GLN A 201 1.46 -17.93 -10.62
N GLY A 202 0.74 -17.52 -9.57
CA GLY A 202 1.18 -17.66 -8.18
C GLY A 202 2.25 -16.66 -7.75
N ARG A 203 2.51 -15.62 -8.55
CA ARG A 203 3.50 -14.58 -8.25
C ARG A 203 2.93 -13.58 -7.27
N TYR A 204 3.79 -13.04 -6.41
CA TYR A 204 3.45 -11.98 -5.47
C TYR A 204 4.67 -11.07 -5.19
N LEU A 205 4.51 -10.05 -4.36
CA LEU A 205 5.58 -9.09 -4.03
C LEU A 205 6.89 -9.81 -3.64
N GLY A 206 7.95 -9.55 -4.40
CA GLY A 206 9.28 -10.12 -4.13
C GLY A 206 9.39 -11.63 -4.37
N ALA A 207 8.41 -12.24 -5.06
CA ALA A 207 8.41 -13.64 -5.46
C ALA A 207 7.80 -13.77 -6.88
N SER A 208 8.49 -13.24 -7.87
CA SER A 208 8.08 -13.28 -9.29
C SER A 208 8.67 -14.45 -10.09
N GLY A 209 9.56 -15.26 -9.46
CA GLY A 209 10.18 -16.45 -10.05
C GLY A 209 11.64 -16.28 -10.49
N ASP A 210 12.10 -15.03 -10.66
CA ASP A 210 13.44 -14.72 -11.19
C ASP A 210 14.48 -14.37 -10.09
N SER A 211 14.06 -14.29 -8.82
CA SER A 211 14.88 -13.85 -7.69
C SER A 211 14.61 -14.66 -6.43
N ILE A 212 15.50 -14.54 -5.45
CA ILE A 212 15.26 -15.02 -4.08
C ILE A 212 13.94 -14.44 -3.58
N ASN A 213 13.13 -15.31 -2.98
CA ASN A 213 11.88 -14.92 -2.36
C ASN A 213 12.14 -13.97 -1.19
N MET A 214 11.60 -12.76 -1.30
CA MET A 214 11.84 -11.69 -0.33
C MET A 214 11.43 -12.07 1.10
N PHE A 215 10.30 -12.77 1.28
CA PHE A 215 9.87 -13.15 2.63
C PHE A 215 10.63 -14.33 3.20
N ASP A 216 11.08 -15.27 2.37
CA ASP A 216 12.01 -16.33 2.81
C ASP A 216 13.33 -15.71 3.27
N TRP A 217 13.78 -14.66 2.58
CA TRP A 217 14.99 -13.92 2.92
C TRP A 217 14.86 -13.13 4.24
N PHE A 218 13.73 -12.45 4.46
CA PHE A 218 13.43 -11.86 5.76
C PHE A 218 13.41 -12.94 6.86
N THR A 219 12.75 -14.07 6.63
CA THR A 219 12.69 -15.19 7.58
C THR A 219 14.08 -15.73 7.91
N LYS A 220 14.94 -15.95 6.91
CA LYS A 220 16.32 -16.40 7.08
C LYS A 220 17.09 -15.51 8.05
N HIS A 221 17.09 -14.19 7.82
CA HIS A 221 17.86 -13.27 8.64
C HIS A 221 17.24 -13.03 10.03
N TRP A 222 15.91 -13.05 10.13
CA TRP A 222 15.23 -12.87 11.41
C TRP A 222 15.42 -14.10 12.30
N ARG A 223 15.34 -15.29 11.71
CA ARG A 223 15.65 -16.56 12.39
C ARG A 223 17.12 -16.63 12.78
N LYS A 224 18.04 -16.11 11.97
CA LYS A 224 19.45 -16.03 12.34
C LYS A 224 19.67 -15.23 13.62
N LEU A 225 18.99 -14.10 13.81
CA LEU A 225 19.08 -13.34 15.06
C LEU A 225 18.59 -14.17 16.27
N MET A 226 17.57 -15.01 16.09
CA MET A 226 17.09 -15.90 17.15
C MET A 226 18.11 -17.00 17.47
N ASN A 227 18.65 -17.66 16.43
CA ASN A 227 19.66 -18.71 16.57
C ASN A 227 20.96 -18.19 17.21
N ASP A 228 21.34 -16.95 16.92
CA ASP A 228 22.49 -16.26 17.51
C ASP A 228 22.20 -15.76 18.96
N GLY A 229 20.99 -15.97 19.49
CA GLY A 229 20.59 -15.55 20.84
C GLY A 229 20.34 -14.05 21.00
N ILE A 230 20.25 -13.30 19.90
CA ILE A 230 20.07 -11.83 19.91
C ILE A 230 18.60 -11.46 20.12
N ILE A 231 17.68 -12.27 19.60
CA ILE A 231 16.25 -12.19 19.90
C ILE A 231 15.77 -13.52 20.48
N ASN A 232 14.75 -13.50 21.32
CA ASN A 232 14.13 -14.74 21.82
C ASN A 232 13.03 -15.26 20.87
N GLU A 233 12.56 -16.48 21.11
CA GLU A 233 11.50 -17.13 20.32
C GLU A 233 10.20 -16.30 20.28
N SER A 234 9.84 -15.65 21.39
CA SER A 234 8.65 -14.79 21.45
C SER A 234 8.81 -13.55 20.55
N GLU A 235 9.99 -12.93 20.53
CA GLU A 235 10.32 -11.84 19.60
C GLU A 235 10.33 -12.31 18.14
N TYR A 236 10.82 -13.53 17.88
CA TYR A 236 10.79 -14.12 16.54
C TYR A 236 9.35 -14.22 16.02
N HIS A 237 8.46 -14.87 16.77
CA HIS A 237 7.04 -15.03 16.39
C HIS A 237 6.31 -13.69 16.27
N ARG A 238 6.60 -12.72 17.14
CA ARG A 238 6.04 -11.36 17.01
C ARG A 238 6.52 -10.61 15.77
N GLY A 239 7.57 -11.08 15.09
CA GLY A 239 8.01 -10.60 13.78
C GLY A 239 7.09 -10.99 12.61
N THR A 240 5.93 -11.57 12.89
CA THR A 240 4.89 -11.88 11.91
C THR A 240 4.28 -10.60 11.31
N PHE A 241 4.37 -10.45 9.99
CA PHE A 241 3.68 -9.42 9.21
C PHE A 241 2.17 -9.55 9.32
N GLN A 242 1.50 -8.41 9.51
CA GLN A 242 0.04 -8.27 9.49
C GLN A 242 -0.44 -8.00 8.04
N GLN A 243 -0.07 -8.88 7.11
CA GLN A 243 -0.37 -8.74 5.69
C GLN A 243 -1.04 -10.00 5.13
N TYR A 244 -1.88 -9.81 4.12
CA TYR A 244 -2.43 -10.90 3.32
C TYR A 244 -2.55 -10.48 1.85
N TYR A 245 -2.10 -11.35 0.94
CA TYR A 245 -2.22 -11.15 -0.49
C TYR A 245 -3.34 -12.02 -1.04
N ARG A 246 -4.40 -11.35 -1.49
CA ARG A 246 -5.58 -12.01 -2.08
C ARG A 246 -5.28 -12.43 -3.51
N THR A 247 -5.88 -13.52 -3.93
CA THR A 247 -5.99 -13.89 -5.35
C THR A 247 -7.05 -13.04 -6.05
N ILE A 248 -7.06 -13.04 -7.39
CA ILE A 248 -8.14 -12.40 -8.18
C ILE A 248 -9.51 -12.96 -7.76
N ASN A 249 -9.63 -14.27 -7.56
CA ASN A 249 -10.88 -14.90 -7.13
C ASN A 249 -11.35 -14.37 -5.77
N GLU A 250 -10.45 -14.19 -4.81
CA GLU A 250 -10.79 -13.64 -3.49
C GLU A 250 -11.18 -12.17 -3.55
N PHE A 251 -10.53 -11.36 -4.41
CA PHE A 251 -10.94 -9.98 -4.63
C PHE A 251 -12.34 -9.87 -5.22
N THR A 252 -12.68 -10.76 -6.14
CA THR A 252 -13.90 -10.68 -6.95
C THR A 252 -15.10 -11.44 -6.38
N ALA A 253 -14.89 -12.37 -5.45
CA ALA A 253 -15.92 -13.26 -4.90
C ALA A 253 -17.19 -12.52 -4.44
N LEU A 254 -17.05 -11.43 -3.68
CA LEU A 254 -18.18 -10.66 -3.13
C LEU A 254 -19.02 -9.93 -4.20
N PHE A 255 -18.48 -9.70 -5.40
CA PHE A 255 -19.22 -9.11 -6.51
C PHE A 255 -20.00 -10.15 -7.31
N HIS A 256 -19.59 -11.43 -7.23
CA HIS A 256 -20.21 -12.54 -7.96
C HIS A 256 -21.21 -13.34 -7.12
N ASP A 257 -21.10 -13.31 -5.79
CA ASP A 257 -22.06 -13.94 -4.89
C ASP A 257 -23.38 -13.14 -4.83
N GLU A 258 -24.48 -13.78 -5.24
CA GLU A 258 -25.81 -13.18 -5.23
C GLU A 258 -26.32 -12.84 -3.83
N ASN A 259 -25.80 -13.53 -2.81
CA ASN A 259 -26.18 -13.33 -1.42
C ASN A 259 -25.30 -12.30 -0.71
N SER A 260 -24.20 -11.86 -1.33
CA SER A 260 -23.29 -10.90 -0.71
C SER A 260 -23.97 -9.56 -0.43
N LEU A 261 -23.72 -9.01 0.75
CA LEU A 261 -24.18 -7.68 1.11
C LEU A 261 -23.56 -6.60 0.22
N VAL A 262 -22.31 -6.78 -0.21
CA VAL A 262 -21.59 -5.86 -1.10
C VAL A 262 -22.34 -5.66 -2.42
N ARG A 263 -22.83 -6.74 -3.02
CA ARG A 263 -23.59 -6.64 -4.27
C ARG A 263 -24.88 -5.83 -4.09
N ARG A 264 -25.53 -5.94 -2.93
CA ARG A 264 -26.77 -5.22 -2.59
C ARG A 264 -26.56 -3.73 -2.34
N THR A 265 -25.32 -3.28 -2.10
CA THR A 265 -25.03 -1.85 -1.92
C THR A 265 -24.94 -1.07 -3.23
N GLY A 266 -25.08 -1.73 -4.38
CA GLY A 266 -24.93 -1.11 -5.70
C GLY A 266 -23.48 -1.00 -6.19
N LEU A 267 -22.50 -1.59 -5.49
CA LEU A 267 -21.14 -1.65 -6.00
C LEU A 267 -21.03 -2.68 -7.13
N VAL A 268 -20.50 -2.24 -8.26
CA VAL A 268 -20.28 -3.06 -9.46
C VAL A 268 -18.81 -3.02 -9.84
N LEU A 269 -18.19 -4.19 -9.88
CA LEU A 269 -16.85 -4.37 -10.44
C LEU A 269 -16.92 -4.21 -11.97
N LYS A 270 -16.24 -3.19 -12.50
CA LYS A 270 -16.16 -2.92 -13.95
C LYS A 270 -14.94 -3.51 -14.61
N GLN A 271 -13.81 -3.51 -13.91
CA GLN A 271 -12.55 -4.02 -14.41
C GLN A 271 -11.73 -4.63 -13.28
N VAL A 272 -11.06 -5.74 -13.58
CA VAL A 272 -10.06 -6.37 -12.74
C VAL A 272 -8.92 -6.88 -13.61
N SER A 273 -7.68 -6.65 -13.20
CA SER A 273 -6.49 -7.16 -13.90
C SER A 273 -5.30 -7.20 -12.97
N THR A 274 -4.38 -8.14 -13.18
CA THR A 274 -3.09 -8.14 -12.50
C THR A 274 -2.00 -7.53 -13.37
N HIS A 275 -0.96 -6.98 -12.74
CA HIS A 275 0.22 -6.48 -13.41
C HIS A 275 1.47 -6.78 -12.57
N VAL A 276 2.56 -7.10 -13.26
CA VAL A 276 3.88 -7.26 -12.65
C VAL A 276 4.76 -6.09 -13.05
N THR A 277 5.10 -5.24 -12.08
CA THR A 277 6.07 -4.16 -12.27
C THR A 277 7.44 -4.65 -11.84
N LYS A 278 8.39 -4.65 -12.78
CA LYS A 278 9.76 -5.07 -12.51
C LYS A 278 10.46 -4.13 -11.53
N CYS A 279 11.33 -4.69 -10.69
CA CYS A 279 12.06 -3.92 -9.69
C CYS A 279 12.92 -2.83 -10.36
N PRO A 280 12.70 -1.54 -10.05
CA PRO A 280 13.46 -0.45 -10.67
C PRO A 280 14.93 -0.47 -10.27
N TYR A 281 15.24 -0.89 -9.04
CA TYR A 281 16.61 -0.96 -8.53
C TYR A 281 17.41 -2.07 -9.22
N ALA A 282 16.81 -3.24 -9.44
CA ALA A 282 17.44 -4.30 -10.20
C ALA A 282 17.62 -3.92 -11.69
N ALA A 283 16.72 -3.08 -12.24
CA ALA A 283 16.88 -2.52 -13.58
C ALA A 283 18.07 -1.57 -13.67
N GLN A 284 18.20 -0.62 -12.73
CA GLN A 284 19.36 0.28 -12.65
C GLN A 284 20.67 -0.51 -12.50
N PHE A 285 20.67 -1.55 -11.65
CA PHE A 285 21.83 -2.43 -11.52
C PHE A 285 22.26 -3.09 -12.83
N ARG A 286 21.30 -3.54 -13.66
CA ARG A 286 21.62 -4.12 -14.98
C ARG A 286 22.27 -3.10 -15.93
N GLU A 287 22.02 -1.80 -15.73
CA GLU A 287 22.62 -0.73 -16.53
C GLU A 287 24.03 -0.37 -16.05
N HIS A 288 24.21 -0.13 -14.74
CA HIS A 288 25.48 0.38 -14.20
C HIS A 288 26.44 -0.70 -13.66
N GLY A 289 25.96 -1.90 -13.34
CA GLY A 289 26.77 -3.00 -12.81
C GLY A 289 27.34 -2.82 -11.38
N ASP A 290 27.18 -1.64 -10.78
CA ASP A 290 27.58 -1.35 -9.38
C ASP A 290 26.67 -2.03 -8.32
N ALA A 291 27.18 -3.10 -7.72
CA ALA A 291 26.50 -3.87 -6.68
C ALA A 291 26.30 -3.08 -5.37
N THR A 292 27.25 -2.21 -5.00
CA THR A 292 27.17 -1.41 -3.78
C THR A 292 26.12 -0.31 -3.92
N ALA A 293 26.07 0.36 -5.07
CA ALA A 293 25.02 1.33 -5.36
C ALA A 293 23.64 0.66 -5.35
N PHE A 294 23.51 -0.54 -5.94
CA PHE A 294 22.27 -1.30 -5.91
C PHE A 294 21.82 -1.61 -4.48
N ALA A 295 22.70 -2.19 -3.64
CA ALA A 295 22.36 -2.54 -2.26
C ALA A 295 21.91 -1.32 -1.45
N LYS A 296 22.63 -0.19 -1.58
CA LYS A 296 22.31 1.08 -0.90
C LYS A 296 21.00 1.72 -1.35
N ALA A 297 20.55 1.46 -2.58
CA ALA A 297 19.25 1.95 -3.08
C ALA A 297 18.10 0.97 -2.76
N TYR A 298 18.38 -0.33 -2.79
CA TYR A 298 17.39 -1.40 -2.68
C TYR A 298 17.00 -1.71 -1.22
N ILE A 299 17.96 -1.82 -0.29
CA ILE A 299 17.63 -2.16 1.10
C ILE A 299 16.74 -1.12 1.79
N PRO A 300 16.93 0.20 1.58
CA PRO A 300 16.00 1.19 2.10
C PRO A 300 14.55 1.02 1.63
N THR A 301 14.31 0.48 0.42
CA THR A 301 12.95 0.24 -0.08
C THR A 301 12.24 -0.87 0.67
N LEU A 302 12.96 -1.91 1.07
CA LEU A 302 12.43 -2.98 1.93
C LEU A 302 12.16 -2.42 3.32
N ARG A 303 13.17 -1.75 3.88
CA ARG A 303 13.14 -1.21 5.24
C ARG A 303 12.00 -0.21 5.45
N SER A 304 11.63 0.59 4.45
CA SER A 304 10.66 1.68 4.59
C SER A 304 9.29 1.23 5.10
N TRP A 305 8.85 0.02 4.73
CA TRP A 305 7.56 -0.54 5.10
C TRP A 305 7.64 -1.73 6.08
N SER A 306 8.78 -2.42 6.18
CA SER A 306 8.94 -3.57 7.08
C SER A 306 9.55 -3.25 8.44
N GLU A 307 10.29 -2.15 8.60
CA GLU A 307 11.00 -1.80 9.84
C GLU A 307 10.07 -1.79 11.06
N SER A 308 8.89 -1.20 10.95
CA SER A 308 7.95 -1.11 12.07
C SER A 308 7.42 -2.47 12.51
N THR A 309 7.34 -3.47 11.62
CA THR A 309 6.94 -4.83 11.99
C THR A 309 7.99 -5.46 12.91
N PHE A 310 9.25 -5.45 12.49
CA PHE A 310 10.34 -6.06 13.27
C PHE A 310 10.67 -5.27 14.53
N LEU A 311 10.65 -3.94 14.47
CA LEU A 311 10.94 -3.10 15.65
C LEU A 311 9.91 -3.30 16.75
N ASN A 312 8.62 -3.43 16.39
CA ASN A 312 7.54 -3.70 17.35
C ASN A 312 7.51 -5.16 17.84
N ALA A 313 8.25 -6.06 17.19
CA ALA A 313 8.39 -7.43 17.65
C ALA A 313 9.32 -7.55 18.86
N LEU A 314 10.29 -6.64 18.98
CA LEU A 314 11.27 -6.61 20.06
C LEU A 314 10.63 -6.20 21.40
N ASP A 315 11.10 -6.80 22.49
CA ASP A 315 10.59 -6.56 23.84
C ASP A 315 10.73 -5.07 24.23
N LEU A 316 9.70 -4.50 24.84
CA LEU A 316 9.67 -3.10 25.30
C LEU A 316 10.60 -2.85 26.50
N LYS A 317 11.10 -3.91 27.16
CA LYS A 317 12.15 -3.80 28.18
C LYS A 317 13.50 -3.36 27.60
N ARG A 318 13.72 -3.55 26.30
CA ARG A 318 14.91 -3.04 25.60
C ARG A 318 14.76 -1.55 25.37
N THR A 319 15.85 -0.82 25.56
CA THR A 319 15.91 0.60 25.20
C THR A 319 15.64 0.77 23.71
N SER A 320 15.18 1.96 23.30
CA SER A 320 15.00 2.27 21.87
C SER A 320 16.29 2.14 21.07
N ALA A 321 17.45 2.44 21.66
CA ALA A 321 18.76 2.30 21.02
C ALA A 321 19.15 0.83 20.78
N GLU A 322 18.92 -0.05 21.75
CA GLU A 322 19.17 -1.49 21.60
C GLU A 322 18.28 -2.09 20.52
N ARG A 323 16.99 -1.77 20.55
CA ARG A 323 16.05 -2.24 19.51
C ARG A 323 16.49 -1.78 18.13
N GLN A 324 16.86 -0.50 17.98
CA GLN A 324 17.33 0.03 16.72
C GLN A 324 18.62 -0.65 16.25
N THR A 325 19.56 -0.91 17.15
CA THR A 325 20.82 -1.62 16.84
C THR A 325 20.57 -3.02 16.26
N ILE A 326 19.58 -3.74 16.81
CA ILE A 326 19.20 -5.07 16.31
C ILE A 326 18.59 -4.97 14.91
N ILE A 327 17.72 -3.98 14.69
CA ILE A 327 17.13 -3.73 13.38
C ILE A 327 18.17 -3.31 12.35
N ASP A 328 19.13 -2.45 12.72
CA ASP A 328 20.22 -2.05 11.83
C ASP A 328 21.09 -3.26 11.46
N ARG A 329 21.40 -4.14 12.42
CA ARG A 329 22.11 -5.39 12.17
C ARG A 329 21.35 -6.30 11.20
N PHE A 330 20.02 -6.39 11.33
CA PHE A 330 19.17 -7.17 10.45
C PHE A 330 19.25 -6.69 8.99
N TYR A 331 19.04 -5.41 8.75
CA TYR A 331 19.11 -4.85 7.39
C TYR A 331 20.53 -4.78 6.83
N GLN A 332 21.56 -4.60 7.68
CA GLN A 332 22.95 -4.66 7.23
C GLN A 332 23.32 -6.06 6.72
N ALA A 333 22.83 -7.13 7.37
CA ALA A 333 23.05 -8.49 6.89
C ALA A 333 22.43 -8.72 5.50
N MET A 334 21.25 -8.13 5.26
CA MET A 334 20.60 -8.13 3.96
C MET A 334 21.39 -7.29 2.93
N GLU A 335 21.89 -6.11 3.29
CA GLU A 335 22.72 -5.29 2.40
C GLU A 335 24.00 -6.01 1.95
N ASN A 336 24.62 -6.75 2.87
CA ASN A 336 25.81 -7.57 2.57
C ASN A 336 25.49 -8.69 1.57
N ASP A 337 24.36 -9.39 1.77
CA ASP A 337 23.86 -10.43 0.86
C ASP A 337 23.70 -9.88 -0.57
N VAL A 338 23.09 -8.70 -0.73
CA VAL A 338 22.89 -8.05 -2.04
C VAL A 338 24.20 -7.59 -2.66
N THR A 339 25.14 -7.08 -1.86
CA THR A 339 26.46 -6.67 -2.35
C THR A 339 27.26 -7.85 -2.90
N ILE A 340 27.13 -9.04 -2.29
CA ILE A 340 27.84 -10.26 -2.68
C ILE A 340 27.23 -10.89 -3.94
N ALA A 341 25.91 -10.97 -4.02
CA ALA A 341 25.19 -11.65 -5.08
C ALA A 341 24.03 -10.80 -5.65
N PRO A 342 24.32 -9.62 -6.23
CA PRO A 342 23.29 -8.64 -6.60
C PRO A 342 22.29 -9.15 -7.64
N LYS A 343 22.67 -10.14 -8.46
CA LYS A 343 21.78 -10.71 -9.49
C LYS A 343 20.65 -11.56 -8.92
N ASP A 344 20.78 -12.03 -7.68
CA ASP A 344 19.81 -12.94 -7.06
C ASP A 344 18.65 -12.17 -6.39
N TYR A 345 18.76 -10.85 -6.28
CA TYR A 345 17.81 -10.02 -5.54
C TYR A 345 17.03 -9.09 -6.47
N SER A 346 15.71 -9.15 -6.33
CA SER A 346 14.76 -8.24 -6.96
C SER A 346 13.53 -8.15 -6.07
N MET A 347 12.85 -7.02 -6.10
CA MET A 347 11.51 -6.86 -5.53
C MET A 347 10.57 -6.44 -6.64
N ASP A 348 10.18 -7.40 -7.47
CA ASP A 348 9.10 -7.20 -8.44
C ASP A 348 7.78 -7.04 -7.66
N TYR A 349 6.95 -6.13 -8.13
CA TYR A 349 5.66 -5.79 -7.52
C TYR A 349 4.56 -6.49 -8.31
N VAL A 350 3.66 -7.17 -7.61
CA VAL A 350 2.51 -7.84 -8.24
C VAL A 350 1.24 -7.28 -7.64
N HIS A 351 0.49 -6.54 -8.47
CA HIS A 351 -0.72 -5.83 -8.03
C HIS A 351 -1.93 -6.27 -8.83
N CYS A 352 -3.06 -6.33 -8.13
CA CYS A 352 -4.39 -6.40 -8.72
C CYS A 352 -4.96 -4.98 -8.78
N PHE A 353 -5.37 -4.57 -9.97
CA PHE A 353 -6.06 -3.32 -10.26
C PHE A 353 -7.56 -3.59 -10.31
N LEU A 354 -8.34 -2.79 -9.60
CA LEU A 354 -9.79 -2.87 -9.61
C LEU A 354 -10.41 -1.51 -9.92
N THR A 355 -11.41 -1.51 -10.78
CA THR A 355 -12.31 -0.37 -11.00
C THR A 355 -13.71 -0.77 -10.57
N ILE A 356 -14.19 -0.13 -9.51
CA ILE A 356 -15.51 -0.40 -8.92
C ILE A 356 -16.33 0.87 -9.02
N VAL A 357 -17.60 0.76 -9.41
CA VAL A 357 -18.53 1.89 -9.54
C VAL A 357 -19.74 1.66 -8.66
N LYS A 358 -20.21 2.69 -7.96
CA LYS A 358 -21.50 2.64 -7.27
C LYS A 358 -22.61 3.04 -8.24
N GLN A 359 -23.60 2.18 -8.43
CA GLN A 359 -24.79 2.45 -9.23
C GLN A 359 -25.88 3.11 -8.39
#